data_AF-A0AAF0WFH3-F1
#
_entry.id   AF-A0AAF0WFH3-F1
#
_cell.length_a   1.000
_cell.length_b   1.000
_cell.length_c   1.000
_cell.angle_alpha   90.00
_cell.angle_beta   90.00
_cell.angle_gamma   90.00
#
_symmetry.space_group_name_H-M   'P 1'
#
loop_
_entity.id
_entity.type
_entity.pdbx_description
1 polymer ?
#
loop_
_entity_poly.entity_id
_entity_poly.type
_entity_poly.pdbx_seq_one_letter_code
_entity_poly.pdbx_strand_id
1 'polypeptide(L)'
;MAGSLDDRKSTGGMAFYLDENLITWVSQKQRCVALSSCEAEFMAATAAACQAIWLQRLLSHVTDVKPGPVTLYIDNRSAVDLARNPVFHGRSKHIDLRYHFIRDCVEQGLIVIKHVSTNEQRADILTKALAVAKFEKMRSLLGVRELGDV
;
A
#
# COMPACT_ATOMS: atom_id res chain seq x y z
N MET A 1 13.76 10.08 -4.35
CA MET A 1 13.55 11.53 -4.44
C MET A 1 12.61 11.92 -3.33
N ALA A 2 12.95 12.94 -2.54
CA ALA A 2 12.03 13.51 -1.56
C ALA A 2 10.74 13.95 -2.27
N GLY A 3 9.59 13.82 -1.59
CA GLY A 3 8.31 14.30 -2.12
C GLY A 3 8.26 15.84 -2.15
N SER A 4 7.25 16.43 -1.52
CA SER A 4 7.02 17.89 -1.47
C SER A 4 8.33 18.70 -1.27
N LEU A 5 8.57 19.73 -2.09
CA LEU A 5 9.79 20.56 -1.98
C LEU A 5 9.86 21.31 -0.64
N ASP A 6 8.70 21.65 -0.08
CA ASP A 6 8.58 22.44 1.16
C ASP A 6 9.02 21.68 2.42
N ASP A 7 8.61 20.41 2.59
CA ASP A 7 8.87 19.64 3.82
C ASP A 7 9.51 18.27 3.57
N ARG A 8 9.84 17.95 2.32
CA ARG A 8 10.50 16.72 1.86
C ARG A 8 9.75 15.43 2.16
N LYS A 9 8.46 15.51 2.56
CA LYS A 9 7.64 14.32 2.85
C LYS A 9 7.12 13.69 1.56
N SER A 10 7.18 12.37 1.49
CA SER A 10 6.64 11.58 0.38
C SER A 10 5.11 11.51 0.44
N THR A 11 4.48 11.24 -0.69
CA THR A 11 3.05 10.91 -0.77
C THR A 11 2.90 9.40 -0.85
N GLY A 12 2.18 8.82 0.10
CA GLY A 12 1.78 7.42 0.07
C GLY A 12 0.42 7.26 -0.58
N GLY A 13 0.19 6.14 -1.24
CA GLY A 13 -1.08 5.83 -1.88
C GLY A 13 -1.45 4.38 -1.68
N MET A 14 -2.75 4.12 -1.63
CA MET A 14 -3.29 2.76 -1.53
C MET A 14 -4.63 2.68 -2.24
N ALA A 15 -4.92 1.52 -2.81
CA ALA A 15 -6.18 1.20 -3.46
C ALA A 15 -6.56 -0.23 -3.05
N PHE A 16 -7.73 -0.40 -2.44
CA PHE A 16 -8.26 -1.67 -2.00
C PHE A 16 -9.38 -2.12 -2.92
N TYR A 17 -9.33 -3.41 -3.26
CA TYR A 17 -10.30 -4.03 -4.15
C TYR A 17 -10.99 -5.18 -3.42
N LEU A 18 -12.27 -5.35 -3.71
CA LEU A 18 -13.02 -6.57 -3.44
C LEU A 18 -13.29 -7.22 -4.79
N ASP A 19 -12.70 -8.39 -5.02
CA ASP A 19 -12.52 -8.97 -6.35
C ASP A 19 -11.86 -7.94 -7.30
N GLU A 20 -12.48 -7.62 -8.43
CA GLU A 20 -11.98 -6.59 -9.36
C GLU A 20 -12.57 -5.20 -9.14
N ASN A 21 -13.37 -5.00 -8.07
CA ASN A 21 -14.04 -3.73 -7.81
C ASN A 21 -13.27 -2.91 -6.78
N LEU A 22 -12.93 -1.67 -7.14
CA LEU A 22 -12.31 -0.73 -6.22
C LEU A 22 -13.32 -0.32 -5.13
N ILE A 23 -12.97 -0.57 -3.86
CA ILE A 23 -13.84 -0.25 -2.71
C ILE A 23 -13.40 1.00 -1.95
N THR A 24 -12.09 1.26 -1.89
CA THR A 24 -11.55 2.47 -1.27
C THR A 24 -10.15 2.76 -1.79
N TRP A 25 -9.82 4.04 -1.86
CA TRP A 25 -8.50 4.53 -2.23
C TRP A 25 -8.11 5.71 -1.37
N VAL A 26 -6.81 5.93 -1.19
CA VAL A 26 -6.27 7.08 -0.47
C VAL A 26 -5.01 7.56 -1.16
N SER A 27 -4.88 8.87 -1.30
CA SER A 27 -3.61 9.56 -1.56
C SER A 27 -3.34 10.47 -0.37
N GLN A 28 -2.25 10.23 0.35
CA GLN A 28 -1.95 10.96 1.58
C GLN A 28 -0.47 11.29 1.69
N LYS A 29 -0.19 12.54 2.06
CA LYS A 29 1.15 12.97 2.44
C LYS A 29 1.59 12.29 3.73
N GLN A 30 2.77 11.68 3.74
CA GLN A 30 3.30 10.99 4.91
C GLN A 30 3.52 11.98 6.06
N ARG A 31 3.30 11.52 7.30
CA ARG A 31 3.41 12.38 8.49
C ARG A 31 4.85 12.77 8.81
N CYS A 32 5.79 11.85 8.60
CA CYS A 32 7.23 12.05 8.78
C CYS A 32 7.98 11.91 7.45
N VAL A 33 9.18 12.50 7.40
CA VAL A 33 10.10 12.38 6.27
C VAL A 33 10.73 10.99 6.29
N ALA A 34 10.66 10.29 5.17
CA ALA A 34 11.37 9.02 4.98
C ALA A 34 12.80 9.28 4.50
N LEU A 35 13.77 8.51 5.00
CA LEU A 35 15.18 8.66 4.64
C LEU A 35 15.55 7.89 3.35
N SER A 36 14.65 7.04 2.85
CA SER A 36 14.82 6.31 1.60
C SER A 36 13.48 6.02 0.93
N SER A 37 13.50 5.64 -0.36
CA SER A 37 12.30 5.15 -1.05
C SER A 37 11.77 3.85 -0.43
N CYS A 38 12.66 2.94 -0.01
CA CYS A 38 12.30 1.73 0.74
C CYS A 38 11.52 2.07 2.01
N GLU A 39 11.99 3.05 2.78
CA GLU A 39 11.32 3.48 4.00
C GLU A 39 9.97 4.14 3.71
N ALA A 40 9.88 5.00 2.68
CA ALA A 40 8.62 5.61 2.28
C ALA A 40 7.59 4.54 1.89
N GLU A 41 7.97 3.56 1.08
CA GLU A 41 7.10 2.45 0.66
C GLU A 41 6.72 1.58 1.86
N PHE A 42 7.65 1.30 2.77
CA PHE A 42 7.37 0.56 4.00
C PHE A 42 6.36 1.28 4.90
N MET A 43 6.49 2.61 5.04
CA MET A 43 5.54 3.43 5.78
C MET A 43 4.16 3.43 5.13
N ALA A 44 4.08 3.53 3.81
CA ALA A 44 2.82 3.44 3.07
C ALA A 44 2.17 2.05 3.24
N ALA A 45 2.95 0.98 3.14
CA ALA A 45 2.50 -0.39 3.38
C ALA A 45 1.98 -0.59 4.82
N THR A 46 2.61 0.05 5.81
CA THR A 46 2.15 -0.01 7.21
C THR A 46 0.78 0.66 7.36
N ALA A 47 0.58 1.83 6.74
CA ALA A 47 -0.71 2.51 6.74
C ALA A 47 -1.78 1.68 6.02
N ALA A 48 -1.43 1.08 4.87
CA ALA A 48 -2.30 0.17 4.14
C ALA A 48 -2.65 -1.07 4.98
N ALA A 49 -1.71 -1.65 5.73
CA ALA A 49 -1.97 -2.77 6.63
C ALA A 49 -3.02 -2.44 7.70
N CYS A 50 -2.93 -1.27 8.33
CA CYS A 50 -3.96 -0.81 9.27
C CYS A 50 -5.34 -0.72 8.61
N GLN A 51 -5.42 -0.12 7.42
CA GLN A 51 -6.68 0.04 6.69
C GLN A 51 -7.24 -1.32 6.22
N ALA A 52 -6.37 -2.23 5.78
CA ALA A 52 -6.73 -3.59 5.37
C ALA A 52 -7.39 -4.37 6.51
N ILE A 53 -6.81 -4.34 7.71
CA ILE A 53 -7.35 -5.01 8.89
C ILE A 53 -8.69 -4.39 9.30
N TRP A 54 -8.82 -3.06 9.21
CA TRP A 54 -10.08 -2.39 9.48
C TRP A 54 -11.17 -2.80 8.47
N LEU A 55 -10.86 -2.78 7.16
CA LEU A 55 -11.78 -3.21 6.10
C LEU A 55 -12.18 -4.67 6.26
N GLN A 56 -11.22 -5.55 6.56
CA GLN A 56 -11.45 -6.97 6.81
C GLN A 56 -12.45 -7.19 7.95
N ARG A 57 -12.28 -6.47 9.06
CA ARG A 57 -13.20 -6.54 10.22
C ARG A 57 -14.59 -5.98 9.87
N LEU A 58 -14.64 -4.87 9.14
CA LEU A 58 -15.89 -4.27 8.69
C LEU A 58 -16.67 -5.25 7.78
N LEU A 59 -15.99 -5.81 6.77
CA LEU A 59 -16.59 -6.78 5.85
C LEU A 59 -17.09 -8.02 6.60
N SER A 60 -16.31 -8.54 7.54
CA SER A 60 -16.75 -9.66 8.38
C SER A 60 -18.01 -9.32 9.18
N HIS A 61 -18.08 -8.12 9.75
CA HIS A 61 -19.24 -7.69 10.53
C HIS A 61 -20.50 -7.52 9.68
N VAL A 62 -20.36 -7.03 8.45
CA VAL A 62 -21.50 -6.81 7.54
C VAL A 62 -21.98 -8.10 6.87
N THR A 63 -21.08 -9.04 6.60
CA THR A 63 -21.41 -10.27 5.86
C THR A 63 -21.60 -11.50 6.75
N ASP A 64 -21.26 -11.42 8.03
CA ASP A 64 -21.19 -12.55 8.97
C ASP A 64 -20.26 -13.69 8.50
N VAL A 65 -19.33 -13.37 7.58
CA VAL A 65 -18.33 -14.31 7.06
C VAL A 65 -17.03 -14.15 7.84
N LYS A 66 -16.41 -15.28 8.21
CA LYS A 66 -15.08 -15.29 8.81
C LYS A 66 -14.07 -14.71 7.80
N PRO A 67 -13.31 -13.66 8.18
CA PRO A 67 -12.42 -13.02 7.22
C PRO A 67 -11.18 -13.87 6.94
N GLY A 68 -10.80 -13.96 5.67
CA GLY A 68 -9.50 -14.45 5.23
C GLY A 68 -8.43 -13.35 5.19
N PRO A 69 -7.14 -13.68 5.06
CA PRO A 69 -6.05 -12.71 4.98
C PRO A 69 -6.24 -11.71 3.82
N VAL A 70 -5.90 -10.44 4.05
CA VAL A 70 -5.85 -9.44 2.97
C VAL A 70 -4.48 -9.48 2.29
N THR A 71 -4.45 -9.56 0.96
CA THR A 71 -3.20 -9.49 0.22
C THR A 71 -2.83 -8.04 -0.07
N LEU A 72 -1.65 -7.60 0.39
CA LEU A 72 -1.06 -6.31 0.05
C LEU A 72 0.01 -6.48 -1.03
N TYR A 73 -0.08 -5.65 -2.05
CA TYR A 73 0.86 -5.62 -3.18
C TYR A 73 1.78 -4.40 -3.07
N ILE A 74 3.09 -4.66 -3.01
CA ILE A 74 4.15 -3.64 -2.86
C ILE A 74 5.13 -3.78 -4.02
N ASP A 75 5.54 -2.68 -4.65
CA ASP A 75 6.44 -2.71 -5.81
C ASP A 75 7.92 -2.59 -5.45
N ASN A 76 8.22 -2.13 -4.24
CA ASN A 76 9.57 -2.07 -3.71
C ASN A 76 9.98 -3.40 -3.06
N ARG A 77 10.85 -4.17 -3.74
CA ARG A 77 11.39 -5.44 -3.21
C ARG A 77 12.07 -5.28 -1.85
N SER A 78 12.85 -4.22 -1.64
CA SER A 78 13.50 -3.98 -0.35
C SER A 78 12.50 -3.77 0.77
N ALA A 79 11.36 -3.12 0.50
CA ALA A 79 10.28 -2.97 1.49
C ALA A 79 9.57 -4.31 1.76
N VAL A 80 9.37 -5.14 0.73
CA VAL A 80 8.82 -6.51 0.88
C VAL A 80 9.76 -7.39 1.72
N ASP A 81 11.06 -7.35 1.42
CA ASP A 81 12.07 -8.12 2.15
C ASP A 81 12.18 -7.63 3.58
N LEU A 82 12.13 -6.31 3.80
CA LEU A 82 12.10 -5.72 5.14
C LEU A 82 10.86 -6.18 5.92
N ALA A 83 9.69 -6.29 5.28
CA ALA A 83 8.49 -6.78 5.95
C ALA A 83 8.56 -8.28 6.32
N ARG A 84 9.44 -9.06 5.68
CA ARG A 84 9.54 -10.51 5.85
C ARG A 84 10.73 -10.95 6.70
N ASN A 85 11.81 -10.18 6.74
CA ASN A 85 13.08 -10.65 7.29
C ASN A 85 13.40 -10.06 8.68
N PRO A 86 13.60 -10.88 9.72
CA PRO A 86 13.98 -10.44 11.07
C PRO A 86 15.34 -9.75 11.14
N VAL A 87 16.28 -9.96 10.21
CA VAL A 87 17.70 -9.67 10.46
C VAL A 87 18.12 -8.20 10.23
N PHE A 88 17.26 -7.33 9.69
CA PHE A 88 17.61 -5.93 9.38
C PHE A 88 17.53 -4.97 10.60
N HIS A 89 18.22 -5.30 11.69
CA HIS A 89 18.19 -4.52 12.94
C HIS A 89 19.05 -3.23 12.92
N GLY A 90 19.99 -3.08 11.97
CA GLY A 90 21.00 -2.02 12.01
C GLY A 90 20.59 -0.66 11.40
N ARG A 91 19.65 -0.63 10.45
CA ARG A 91 19.36 0.57 9.62
C ARG A 91 17.94 1.14 9.76
N SER A 92 17.09 0.53 10.59
CA SER A 92 15.65 0.81 10.64
C SER A 92 15.09 1.14 12.03
N LYS A 93 15.94 1.50 13.01
CA LYS A 93 15.52 1.77 14.41
C LYS A 93 14.44 2.84 14.54
N HIS A 94 14.39 3.83 13.65
CA HIS A 94 13.37 4.89 13.67
C HIS A 94 12.00 4.44 13.13
N ILE A 95 11.91 3.25 12.55
CA ILE A 95 10.66 2.63 12.08
C ILE A 95 10.33 1.30 12.78
N ASP A 96 11.01 1.01 13.88
CA ASP A 96 10.97 -0.29 14.58
C ASP A 96 9.54 -0.72 14.97
N LEU A 97 8.72 0.22 15.45
CA LEU A 97 7.32 -0.07 15.77
C LEU A 97 6.50 -0.50 14.54
N ARG A 98 6.73 0.13 13.39
CA ARG A 98 6.05 -0.22 12.12
C ARG A 98 6.50 -1.59 11.64
N TYR A 99 7.78 -1.89 11.84
CA TYR A 99 8.38 -3.18 11.53
C TYR A 99 7.70 -4.30 12.33
N HIS A 100 7.65 -4.16 13.65
CA HIS A 100 6.98 -5.12 14.52
C HIS A 100 5.50 -5.28 14.14
N PHE A 101 4.80 -4.16 13.93
CA PHE A 101 3.37 -4.21 13.57
C PHE A 101 3.10 -5.01 12.30
N ILE A 102 3.78 -4.72 11.19
CA ILE A 102 3.54 -5.43 9.93
C ILE A 102 3.84 -6.92 10.10
N ARG A 103 4.96 -7.25 10.75
CA ARG A 103 5.36 -8.64 10.97
C ARG A 103 4.31 -9.39 11.78
N ASP A 104 3.87 -8.81 12.90
CA ASP A 104 2.86 -9.44 13.75
C ASP A 104 1.54 -9.66 12.97
N CYS A 105 1.18 -8.74 12.06
CA CYS A 105 0.02 -8.92 11.17
C CYS A 105 0.20 -10.07 10.17
N VAL A 106 1.41 -10.27 9.64
CA VAL A 106 1.74 -11.37 8.73
C VAL A 106 1.76 -12.70 9.48
N GLU A 107 2.40 -12.76 10.65
CA GLU A 107 2.47 -13.96 11.50
C GLU A 107 1.10 -14.41 12.00
N GLN A 108 0.21 -13.47 12.32
CA GLN A 108 -1.19 -13.76 12.68
C GLN A 108 -2.06 -14.17 11.47
N GLY A 109 -1.51 -14.14 10.24
CA GLY A 109 -2.27 -14.44 9.03
C GLY A 109 -3.37 -13.42 8.73
N LEU A 110 -3.25 -12.18 9.24
CA LEU A 110 -4.16 -11.08 8.90
C LEU A 110 -3.85 -10.51 7.51
N ILE A 111 -2.56 -10.49 7.15
CA ILE A 111 -2.06 -9.88 5.93
C ILE A 111 -1.08 -10.82 5.23
N VAL A 112 -1.16 -10.89 3.90
CA VAL A 112 -0.17 -11.52 3.04
C VAL A 112 0.50 -10.43 2.19
N ILE A 113 1.83 -10.31 2.28
CA ILE A 113 2.56 -9.34 1.46
C ILE A 113 3.07 -10.03 0.19
N LYS A 114 2.79 -9.44 -0.97
CA LYS A 114 3.30 -9.87 -2.28
C LYS A 114 3.98 -8.71 -3.00
N HIS A 115 5.02 -9.05 -3.75
CA HIS A 115 5.62 -8.10 -4.68
C HIS A 115 4.76 -7.98 -5.93
N VAL A 116 4.60 -6.76 -6.45
CA VAL A 116 3.99 -6.46 -7.76
C VAL A 116 4.99 -5.66 -8.61
N SER A 117 4.95 -5.77 -9.94
CA SER A 117 5.80 -4.91 -10.76
C SER A 117 5.34 -3.45 -10.66
N THR A 118 6.27 -2.49 -10.74
CA THR A 118 5.91 -1.05 -10.80
C THR A 118 5.00 -0.71 -11.99
N ASN A 119 4.96 -1.54 -13.04
CA ASN A 119 4.06 -1.37 -14.19
C ASN A 119 2.62 -1.86 -13.95
N GLU A 120 2.39 -2.51 -12.82
CA GLU A 120 1.11 -3.09 -12.39
C GLU A 120 0.67 -2.56 -11.02
N GLN A 121 1.49 -1.74 -10.37
CA GLN A 121 1.16 -1.11 -9.09
C GLN A 121 0.04 -0.08 -9.28
N ARG A 122 -1.21 -0.51 -9.00
CA ARG A 122 -2.42 0.32 -9.15
C ARG A 122 -2.39 1.59 -8.27
N ALA A 123 -1.66 1.57 -7.15
CA ALA A 123 -1.52 2.73 -6.27
C ALA A 123 -0.64 3.86 -6.83
N ASP A 124 0.14 3.61 -7.90
CA ASP A 124 1.05 4.61 -8.47
C ASP A 124 0.34 5.86 -9.00
N ILE A 125 -0.89 5.71 -9.51
CA ILE A 125 -1.69 6.84 -10.00
C ILE A 125 -2.08 7.81 -8.87
N LEU A 126 -2.03 7.34 -7.61
CA LEU A 126 -2.35 8.14 -6.43
C LEU A 126 -1.13 8.88 -5.87
N THR A 127 0.09 8.56 -6.32
CA THR A 127 1.34 9.06 -5.71
C THR A 127 2.29 9.74 -6.67
N LYS A 128 2.24 9.40 -7.96
CA LYS A 128 3.22 9.82 -8.97
C LYS A 128 2.53 10.53 -10.13
N ALA A 129 3.23 11.51 -10.72
CA ALA A 129 2.88 11.99 -12.05
C ALA A 129 3.29 10.92 -13.07
N LEU A 130 2.30 10.25 -13.67
CA LEU A 130 2.51 9.15 -14.60
C LEU A 130 2.54 9.64 -16.05
N ALA A 131 3.35 8.99 -16.89
CA ALA A 131 3.24 9.16 -18.34
C ALA A 131 1.84 8.71 -18.81
N VAL A 132 1.33 9.36 -19.87
CA VAL A 132 -0.05 9.20 -20.37
C VAL A 132 -0.47 7.73 -20.49
N ALA A 133 0.32 6.90 -21.18
CA ALA A 133 0.01 5.48 -21.35
C ALA A 133 -0.12 4.71 -20.03
N LYS A 134 0.73 5.01 -19.03
CA LYS A 134 0.63 4.37 -17.71
C LYS A 134 -0.55 4.93 -16.92
N PHE A 135 -0.83 6.23 -17.04
CA PHE A 135 -2.00 6.85 -16.42
C PHE A 135 -3.30 6.23 -16.94
N GLU A 136 -3.48 6.10 -18.24
CA GLU A 136 -4.67 5.49 -18.85
C GLU A 136 -4.87 4.04 -18.41
N LYS A 137 -3.79 3.25 -18.40
CA LYS A 137 -3.82 1.87 -17.87
C LYS A 137 -4.30 1.84 -16.41
N MET A 138 -3.71 2.66 -15.54
CA MET A 138 -4.06 2.67 -14.12
C MET A 138 -5.48 3.21 -13.88
N ARG A 139 -5.89 4.24 -14.64
CA ARG A 139 -7.26 4.79 -14.63
C ARG A 139 -8.28 3.70 -14.98
N SER A 140 -8.01 2.91 -16.01
CA SER A 140 -8.87 1.77 -16.39
C SER A 140 -8.93 0.71 -15.30
N LEU A 141 -7.80 0.39 -14.66
CA LEU A 141 -7.74 -0.58 -13.56
C LEU A 141 -8.46 -0.12 -12.29
N LEU A 142 -8.58 1.20 -12.08
CA LEU A 142 -9.43 1.77 -11.02
C LEU A 142 -10.93 1.73 -11.36
N GLY A 143 -11.30 1.38 -12.60
CA GLY A 143 -12.68 1.37 -13.06
C GLY A 143 -13.21 2.75 -13.51
N VAL A 144 -12.35 3.75 -13.69
CA VAL A 144 -12.77 5.09 -14.14
C VAL A 144 -13.01 5.09 -15.65
N ARG A 145 -14.29 5.09 -16.05
CA ARG A 145 -14.75 5.02 -17.44
C ARG A 145 -15.71 6.16 -17.77
N GLU A 146 -15.91 6.44 -19.04
CA GLU A 146 -16.96 7.36 -19.48
C GLU A 146 -18.31 6.65 -19.42
N LEU A 147 -19.35 7.35 -18.98
CA LEU A 147 -20.68 6.77 -18.77
C LEU A 147 -21.44 6.50 -20.09
N GLY A 148 -20.89 6.91 -21.23
CA GLY A 148 -21.52 6.76 -22.55
C GLY A 148 -21.28 5.40 -23.25
N ASP A 149 -20.47 4.53 -22.67
CA ASP A 149 -20.05 3.25 -23.28
C ASP A 149 -20.84 2.03 -22.75
N VAL A 150 -22.12 2.19 -22.40
CA VAL A 150 -23.03 1.11 -21.95
C VAL A 150 -24.11 0.83 -22.97
#